data_AF-A0AB34C6T8-F1
#
_entry.id   AF-A0AB34C6T8-F1
#
_cell.length_a   1.000
_cell.length_b   1.000
_cell.length_c   1.000
_cell.angle_alpha   90.00
_cell.angle_beta   90.00
_cell.angle_gamma   90.00
#
_symmetry.space_group_name_H-M   'P 1'
#
loop_
_entity.id
_entity.type
_entity.pdbx_description
1 polymer ?
#
loop_
_entity_poly.entity_id
_entity_poly.type
_entity_poly.pdbx_seq_one_letter_code
_entity_poly.pdbx_strand_id
1 'polypeptide(L)'
;MSKLSTAEYVLTFLGVATFLGGGVTAGVYFYLSFTRMDEILGYVKNCKVVNNQRYYLYMGAWGRFLMVGMISGALACSSYQIRKGMMDVGDVNNFPEPFKRRLIALFRMQFVFLVCLIVEFILFKLIRL
;
A
#
# COMPACT_ATOMS: atom_id res chain seq x y z
N MET A 1 -12.49 37.84 -8.58
CA MET A 1 -12.59 36.37 -8.76
C MET A 1 -11.62 36.02 -9.88
N SER A 2 -10.40 35.61 -9.52
CA SER A 2 -9.32 35.33 -10.49
C SER A 2 -9.76 34.22 -11.43
N LYS A 3 -9.63 34.45 -12.74
CA LYS A 3 -9.90 33.44 -13.77
C LYS A 3 -8.86 32.34 -13.63
N LEU A 4 -9.14 31.33 -12.81
CA LEU A 4 -8.40 30.07 -12.84
C LEU A 4 -8.49 29.52 -14.27
N SER A 5 -7.35 29.16 -14.85
CA SER A 5 -7.30 28.59 -16.19
C SER A 5 -8.11 27.28 -16.22
N THR A 6 -8.72 26.94 -17.35
CA THR A 6 -9.43 25.65 -17.52
C THR A 6 -8.55 24.47 -17.09
N ALA A 7 -7.23 24.58 -17.27
CA ALA A 7 -6.25 23.60 -16.82
C ALA A 7 -6.21 23.43 -15.29
N GLU A 8 -6.31 24.52 -14.52
CA GLU A 8 -6.27 24.47 -13.04
C GLU A 8 -7.54 23.84 -12.47
N TYR A 9 -8.69 24.09 -13.07
CA TYR A 9 -9.94 23.42 -12.71
C TYR A 9 -9.88 21.91 -12.97
N VAL A 10 -9.37 21.50 -14.14
CA VAL A 10 -9.22 20.08 -14.49
C VAL A 10 -8.26 19.38 -13.54
N LEU A 11 -7.11 19.98 -13.23
CA LEU A 11 -6.13 19.44 -12.28
C LEU A 11 -6.70 19.32 -10.87
N THR A 12 -7.45 20.33 -10.41
CA THR A 12 -8.07 20.31 -9.09
C THR A 12 -9.11 19.19 -8.99
N PHE A 13 -9.93 19.03 -10.04
CA PHE A 13 -10.92 17.94 -10.09
C PHE A 13 -10.26 16.56 -10.13
N LEU A 14 -9.21 16.39 -10.96
CA LEU A 14 -8.43 15.15 -11.01
C LEU A 14 -7.85 14.83 -9.63
N GLY A 15 -7.20 15.81 -8.99
CA GLY A 15 -6.58 15.68 -7.67
C GLY A 15 -7.56 15.26 -6.57
N VAL A 16 -8.78 15.79 -6.59
CA VAL A 16 -9.83 15.38 -5.65
C VAL A 16 -10.27 13.94 -5.93
N ALA A 17 -10.41 13.55 -7.19
CA ALA A 17 -10.79 12.19 -7.57
C ALA A 17 -9.71 11.16 -7.19
N THR A 18 -8.43 11.44 -7.43
CA THR A 18 -7.29 10.60 -7.00
C THR A 18 -7.18 10.53 -5.48
N PHE A 19 -7.41 11.63 -4.76
CA PHE A 19 -7.40 11.64 -3.30
C PHE A 19 -8.52 10.77 -2.72
N LEU A 20 -9.75 10.89 -3.25
CA LEU A 20 -10.88 10.04 -2.83
C LEU A 20 -10.61 8.57 -3.16
N GLY A 21 -10.11 8.27 -4.37
CA GLY A 21 -9.74 6.92 -4.76
C GLY A 21 -8.69 6.30 -3.83
N GLY A 22 -7.61 7.05 -3.56
CA GLY A 22 -6.55 6.66 -2.64
C GLY A 22 -7.00 6.51 -1.19
N GLY A 23 -7.96 7.33 -0.76
CA GLY A 23 -8.57 7.23 0.57
C GLY A 23 -9.43 5.96 0.72
N VAL A 24 -10.22 5.61 -0.29
CA VAL A 24 -11.02 4.37 -0.30
C VAL A 24 -10.11 3.15 -0.30
N THR A 25 -9.06 3.11 -1.13
CA THR A 25 -8.13 1.98 -1.13
C THR A 25 -7.35 1.88 0.17
N ALA A 26 -6.94 3.01 0.77
CA ALA A 26 -6.31 3.03 2.10
C ALA A 26 -7.26 2.54 3.19
N GLY A 27 -8.55 2.93 3.15
CA GLY A 27 -9.57 2.47 4.08
C GLY A 27 -9.82 0.96 3.99
N VAL A 28 -9.89 0.41 2.78
CA VAL A 28 -9.96 -1.05 2.54
C VAL A 28 -8.71 -1.73 3.10
N TYR A 29 -7.53 -1.14 2.89
CA TYR A 29 -6.27 -1.64 3.43
C TYR A 29 -6.27 -1.67 4.97
N PHE A 30 -6.77 -0.61 5.58
CA PHE A 30 -6.87 -0.44 7.01
C PHE A 30 -7.87 -1.44 7.61
N TYR A 31 -9.02 -1.62 6.94
CA TYR A 31 -10.00 -2.63 7.32
C TYR A 31 -9.42 -4.04 7.27
N LEU A 32 -8.71 -4.39 6.18
CA LEU A 32 -8.05 -5.69 6.03
C LEU A 32 -6.97 -5.89 7.11
N SER A 33 -6.23 -4.82 7.43
CA SER A 33 -5.21 -4.81 8.48
C SER A 33 -5.79 -4.95 9.88
N PHE A 34 -7.08 -4.67 10.07
CA PHE A 34 -7.76 -4.85 11.36
C PHE A 34 -8.44 -6.22 11.47
N THR A 35 -9.14 -6.65 10.42
CA THR A 35 -9.95 -7.88 10.45
C THR A 35 -9.18 -9.15 10.16
N ARG A 36 -8.08 -9.08 9.41
CA ARG A 36 -7.36 -10.26 8.91
C ARG A 36 -5.89 -10.27 9.33
N MET A 37 -5.50 -9.42 10.28
CA MET A 37 -4.09 -9.31 10.68
C MET A 37 -3.56 -10.58 11.32
N ASP A 38 -4.34 -11.19 12.20
CA ASP A 38 -3.93 -12.40 12.92
C ASP A 38 -3.79 -13.60 11.97
N GLU A 39 -4.65 -13.68 10.94
CA GLU A 39 -4.50 -14.66 9.86
C GLU A 39 -3.22 -14.40 9.05
N ILE A 40 -3.00 -13.15 8.62
CA ILE A 40 -1.78 -12.76 7.87
C ILE A 40 -0.53 -13.11 8.69
N LEU A 41 -0.47 -12.72 9.97
CA LEU A 41 0.64 -13.03 10.86
C LEU A 41 0.81 -14.53 11.12
N GLY A 42 -0.28 -15.29 11.11
CA GLY A 42 -0.26 -16.75 11.20
C GLY A 42 0.50 -17.38 10.04
N TYR A 43 0.29 -16.88 8.82
CA TYR A 43 0.94 -17.41 7.62
C TYR A 43 2.39 -16.94 7.40
N VAL A 44 2.78 -15.77 7.92
CA VAL A 44 4.16 -15.23 7.77
C VAL A 44 5.03 -15.40 9.02
N LYS A 45 4.67 -16.33 9.92
CA LYS A 45 5.31 -16.51 11.23
C LYS A 45 6.79 -16.90 11.14
N ASN A 46 7.24 -17.56 10.07
CA ASN A 46 8.64 -17.97 9.90
C ASN A 46 9.46 -16.97 9.06
N CYS A 47 8.82 -15.96 8.46
CA CYS A 47 9.50 -15.00 7.61
C CYS A 47 10.33 -14.01 8.44
N LYS A 48 11.66 -14.03 8.26
CA LYS A 48 12.61 -13.18 8.98
C LYS A 48 12.34 -11.68 8.82
N VAL A 49 11.86 -11.23 7.65
CA VAL A 49 11.48 -9.82 7.41
C VAL A 49 10.37 -9.38 8.36
N VAL A 50 9.35 -10.22 8.54
CA VAL A 50 8.19 -9.94 9.40
C VAL A 50 8.58 -10.05 10.86
N ASN A 51 9.37 -11.06 11.23
CA ASN A 51 9.80 -11.25 12.61
C ASN A 51 10.73 -10.13 13.09
N ASN A 52 11.61 -9.63 12.22
CA ASN A 52 12.48 -8.49 12.52
C ASN A 52 11.70 -7.17 12.68
N GLN A 53 10.48 -7.10 12.12
CA GLN A 53 9.64 -5.91 12.14
C GLN A 53 8.48 -5.99 13.12
N ARG A 54 8.38 -7.08 13.92
CA ARG A 54 7.34 -7.26 14.96
C ARG A 54 7.23 -6.10 15.94
N TYR A 55 8.28 -5.32 16.10
CA TYR A 55 8.26 -4.08 16.87
C TYR A 55 7.11 -3.14 16.46
N TYR A 56 6.76 -3.07 15.17
CA TYR A 56 5.65 -2.23 14.69
C TYR A 56 4.28 -2.68 15.22
N LEU A 57 4.09 -3.93 15.64
CA LEU A 57 2.83 -4.37 16.24
C LEU A 57 2.55 -3.73 17.59
N TYR A 58 3.60 -3.30 18.30
CA TYR A 58 3.50 -2.60 19.59
C TYR A 58 3.10 -1.13 19.44
N MET A 59 3.21 -0.57 18.24
CA MET A 59 2.73 0.79 17.93
C MET A 59 1.19 0.88 17.74
N GLY A 60 0.46 -0.18 18.09
CA GLY A 60 -0.99 -0.22 18.01
C GLY A 60 -1.52 -0.21 16.57
N ALA A 61 -2.69 0.38 16.36
CA ALA A 61 -3.41 0.39 15.08
C ALA A 61 -2.56 0.88 13.88
N TRP A 62 -1.72 1.88 14.12
CA TRP A 62 -0.91 2.50 13.07
C TRP A 62 0.28 1.62 12.64
N GLY A 63 0.95 1.03 13.62
CA GLY A 63 2.07 0.13 13.34
C GLY A 63 1.62 -1.19 12.69
N ARG A 64 0.41 -1.65 13.02
CA ARG A 64 -0.27 -2.77 12.35
C ARG A 64 -0.50 -2.50 10.85
N PHE A 65 -1.01 -1.31 10.52
CA PHE A 65 -1.20 -0.88 9.13
C PHE A 65 0.13 -0.84 8.35
N LEU A 66 1.17 -0.25 8.94
CA LEU A 66 2.51 -0.21 8.33
C LEU A 66 3.07 -1.61 8.12
N MET A 67 2.86 -2.52 9.06
CA MET A 67 3.30 -3.91 8.94
C MET A 67 2.61 -4.62 7.77
N VAL A 68 1.29 -4.48 7.64
CA VAL A 68 0.55 -5.09 6.52
C VAL A 68 0.98 -4.48 5.20
N GLY A 69 1.23 -3.17 5.14
CA GLY A 69 1.84 -2.49 3.99
C GLY A 69 3.21 -3.06 3.61
N MET A 70 4.05 -3.34 4.61
CA MET A 70 5.39 -3.91 4.39
C MET A 70 5.33 -5.37 3.94
N ILE A 71 4.47 -6.18 4.56
CA ILE A 71 4.24 -7.59 4.20
C ILE A 71 3.67 -7.69 2.79
N SER A 72 2.70 -6.85 2.46
CA SER A 72 2.09 -6.83 1.13
C SER A 72 3.05 -6.34 0.03
N GLY A 73 3.87 -5.33 0.32
CA GLY A 73 4.98 -4.92 -0.56
C GLY A 73 6.02 -6.04 -0.73
N ALA A 74 6.33 -6.74 0.36
CA ALA A 74 7.21 -7.90 0.36
C ALA A 74 6.64 -9.06 -0.47
N LEU A 75 5.34 -9.34 -0.36
CA LEU A 75 4.61 -10.33 -1.15
C LEU A 75 4.50 -9.93 -2.63
N ALA A 76 4.31 -8.64 -2.92
CA ALA A 76 4.29 -8.09 -4.28
C ALA A 76 5.63 -8.28 -4.98
N CYS A 77 6.73 -8.25 -4.21
CA CYS A 77 8.08 -8.56 -4.64
C CYS A 77 8.55 -9.95 -4.17
N SER A 78 7.64 -10.90 -3.93
CA SER A 78 8.00 -12.22 -3.36
C SER A 78 9.02 -12.96 -4.24
N SER A 79 8.91 -12.87 -5.56
CA SER A 79 9.89 -13.45 -6.50
C SER A 79 11.31 -12.88 -6.33
N TYR A 80 11.43 -11.58 -5.99
CA TYR A 80 12.72 -10.95 -5.72
C TYR A 80 13.25 -11.26 -4.32
N GLN A 81 12.37 -11.35 -3.32
CA GLN A 81 12.75 -11.63 -1.92
C GLN A 81 13.08 -13.10 -1.66
N ILE A 82 12.42 -14.03 -2.34
CA ILE A 82 12.77 -15.46 -2.36
C ILE A 82 14.17 -15.64 -2.96
N ARG A 83 14.47 -14.93 -4.06
CA ARG A 83 15.79 -14.98 -4.70
C ARG A 83 16.92 -14.40 -3.84
N LYS A 84 16.59 -13.53 -2.88
CA LYS A 84 17.53 -13.00 -1.87
C LYS A 84 17.60 -13.81 -0.57
N GLY A 85 16.85 -14.90 -0.44
CA GLY A 85 16.82 -15.73 0.78
C GLY A 85 16.21 -15.04 2.00
N MET A 86 15.45 -13.96 1.81
CA MET A 86 14.82 -13.18 2.89
C MET A 86 13.40 -13.68 3.21
N MET A 87 12.81 -14.49 2.33
CA MET A 87 11.48 -15.10 2.46
C MET A 87 11.59 -16.61 2.28
N ASP A 88 10.96 -17.38 3.17
CA ASP A 88 10.82 -18.82 3.02
C ASP A 88 9.75 -19.11 1.95
N VAL A 89 10.07 -19.98 1.00
CA VAL A 89 9.15 -20.40 -0.07
C VAL A 89 7.94 -21.12 0.50
N GLY A 90 8.10 -21.79 1.67
CA GLY A 90 7.02 -22.48 2.38
C GLY A 90 5.92 -21.53 2.86
N ASP A 91 6.28 -20.42 3.51
CA ASP A 91 5.32 -19.42 4.02
C ASP A 91 4.58 -18.70 2.86
N VAL A 92 5.25 -18.51 1.72
CA VAL A 92 4.65 -17.89 0.52
C VAL A 92 3.70 -18.83 -0.21
N ASN A 93 3.96 -20.14 -0.20
CA ASN A 93 3.14 -21.17 -0.83
C ASN A 93 1.96 -21.62 0.05
N ASN A 94 2.09 -21.55 1.37
CA ASN A 94 0.98 -21.80 2.30
C ASN A 94 -0.03 -20.64 2.36
N PHE A 95 0.32 -19.49 1.79
CA PHE A 95 -0.53 -18.32 1.78
C PHE A 95 -1.68 -18.51 0.76
N PRO A 96 -2.95 -18.30 1.13
CA PRO A 96 -4.05 -18.45 0.20
C PRO A 96 -3.88 -17.52 -1.00
N GLU A 97 -3.68 -18.10 -2.19
CA GLU A 97 -3.47 -17.40 -3.46
C GLU A 97 -4.48 -16.29 -3.79
N PRO A 98 -5.81 -16.46 -3.58
CA PRO A 98 -6.76 -15.38 -3.84
C PRO A 98 -6.55 -14.18 -2.89
N PHE A 99 -6.11 -14.44 -1.66
CA PHE A 99 -5.85 -13.40 -0.67
C PHE A 99 -4.53 -12.67 -0.96
N LYS A 100 -3.48 -13.42 -1.32
CA LYS A 100 -2.19 -12.87 -1.79
C LYS A 100 -2.38 -11.94 -2.99
N ARG A 101 -3.13 -12.37 -4.01
CA ARG A 101 -3.41 -11.54 -5.19
C ARG A 101 -4.15 -10.25 -4.85
N ARG A 102 -5.14 -10.30 -3.96
CA ARG A 102 -5.88 -9.10 -3.50
C ARG A 102 -4.98 -8.12 -2.77
N LEU A 103 -4.14 -8.59 -1.84
CA LEU A 103 -3.18 -7.76 -1.12
C LEU A 103 -2.19 -7.08 -2.08
N ILE A 104 -1.63 -7.84 -3.03
CA ILE A 104 -0.71 -7.29 -4.04
C ILE A 104 -1.41 -6.26 -4.94
N ALA A 105 -2.64 -6.55 -5.37
CA ALA A 105 -3.43 -5.64 -6.19
C ALA A 105 -3.72 -4.34 -5.43
N LEU A 106 -4.17 -4.43 -4.18
CA LEU A 106 -4.43 -3.27 -3.33
C LEU A 106 -3.15 -2.45 -3.09
N PHE A 107 -2.00 -3.09 -2.83
CA PHE A 107 -0.73 -2.40 -2.64
C PHE A 107 -0.30 -1.65 -3.90
N ARG A 108 -0.42 -2.30 -5.06
CA ARG A 108 -0.13 -1.67 -6.35
C ARG A 108 -1.05 -0.49 -6.63
N MET A 109 -2.35 -0.64 -6.39
CA MET A 109 -3.32 0.44 -6.59
C MET A 109 -3.01 1.62 -5.67
N GLN A 110 -2.71 1.37 -4.39
CA GLN A 110 -2.32 2.41 -3.45
C GLN A 110 -1.06 3.15 -3.91
N PHE A 111 -0.05 2.41 -4.40
CA PHE A 111 1.18 2.99 -4.90
C PHE A 111 0.95 3.84 -6.15
N VAL A 112 0.09 3.37 -7.08
CA VAL A 112 -0.30 4.12 -8.28
C VAL A 112 -1.00 5.42 -7.89
N PHE A 113 -1.98 5.38 -6.97
CA PHE A 113 -2.66 6.60 -6.49
C PHE A 113 -1.69 7.60 -5.86
N LEU A 114 -0.70 7.12 -5.10
CA LEU A 114 0.32 7.96 -4.48
C LEU A 114 1.21 8.63 -5.53
N VAL A 115 1.66 7.88 -6.55
CA VAL A 115 2.44 8.43 -7.67
C VAL A 115 1.63 9.45 -8.47
N CYS A 116 0.35 9.16 -8.75
CA CYS A 116 -0.54 10.10 -9.43
C CYS A 116 -0.66 11.42 -8.65
N LEU A 117 -0.88 11.36 -7.34
CA LEU A 117 -0.95 12.56 -6.49
C LEU A 117 0.35 13.38 -6.52
N ILE A 118 1.52 12.73 -6.52
CA ILE A 118 2.81 13.42 -6.61
C ILE A 118 2.94 14.13 -7.96
N VAL A 119 2.56 13.47 -9.06
CA VAL A 119 2.62 14.06 -10.41
C VAL A 119 1.68 15.25 -10.52
N GLU A 120 0.44 15.12 -10.04
CA GLU A 120 -0.54 16.21 -10.01
C GLU A 120 -0.03 17.39 -9.17
N PHE A 121 0.60 17.13 -8.03
CA PHE A 121 1.19 18.17 -7.18
C PHE A 121 2.35 18.90 -7.87
N ILE A 122 3.22 18.16 -8.58
CA ILE A 122 4.33 18.74 -9.35
C ILE A 122 3.78 19.60 -10.50
N LEU A 123 2.79 19.11 -11.24
CA LEU A 123 2.15 19.84 -12.33
C LEU A 123 1.46 21.12 -11.83
N PHE A 124 0.75 21.03 -10.71
CA PHE A 124 0.12 22.19 -10.09
C PHE A 124 1.15 23.24 -9.66
N LYS A 125 2.26 22.79 -9.08
CA LYS A 125 3.37 23.67 -8.70
C LYS A 125 4.03 24.31 -9.92
N LEU A 126 4.18 23.58 -11.02
CA LEU A 126 4.80 24.06 -12.25
C LEU A 126 3.93 25.11 -12.97
N ILE A 127 2.60 24.95 -12.96
CA ILE A 127 1.67 25.89 -13.59
C ILE A 127 1.60 27.23 -12.84
N ARG A 128 1.83 27.21 -11.52
CA ARG A 128 1.85 28.42 -10.69
C ARG A 128 3.21 29.15 -10.65
N LEU A 129 4.25 28.59 -11.26
CA LEU A 129 5.61 29.12 -11.27
C LEU A 129 5.82 30.00 -12.51
#